data_AF-A0A2M7HD91-F1
#
_entry.id   AF-A0A2M7HD91-F1
#
_cell.length_a   1.000
_cell.length_b   1.000
_cell.length_c   1.000
_cell.angle_alpha   90.00
_cell.angle_beta   90.00
_cell.angle_gamma   90.00
#
_symmetry.space_group_name_H-M   'P 1'
#
loop_
_entity.id
_entity.type
_entity.pdbx_description
1 polymer ?
#
loop_
_entity_poly.entity_id
_entity_poly.type
_entity_poly.pdbx_seq_one_letter_code
_entity_poly.pdbx_strand_id
1 'polypeptide(L)'
;MESQAQQLAWGIGFAGMMYVIGNGVWTNHLARQKMWMGWLMWLIAAIAIIIVGAFVDIRLSGSQSGLWEQLTGVDKENHWIALTLFALMSVPGAASVILKQASTWTRLALILPAVVVFIPAGMQLGSGANSIAAGLGLALVVSALMFVWQFMLDTPPLEKQRKAA
;
A
#
# COMPACT_ATOMS: atom_id res chain seq x y z
N MET A 1 16.34 -18.46 -14.39
CA MET A 1 14.86 -18.33 -14.28
C MET A 1 14.41 -18.04 -12.85
N GLU A 2 15.00 -18.64 -11.80
CA GLU A 2 14.64 -18.35 -10.40
C GLU A 2 14.81 -16.86 -10.01
N SER A 3 15.86 -16.19 -10.50
CA SER A 3 16.12 -14.77 -10.23
C SER A 3 14.98 -13.84 -10.68
N GLN A 4 14.35 -14.08 -11.84
CA GLN A 4 13.32 -13.18 -12.36
C GLN A 4 11.98 -13.33 -11.63
N ALA A 5 11.58 -14.57 -11.32
CA ALA A 5 10.38 -14.82 -10.53
C ALA A 5 10.51 -14.27 -9.10
N GLN A 6 11.71 -14.39 -8.51
CA GLN A 6 12.01 -13.84 -7.19
C GLN A 6 11.98 -12.30 -7.19
N GLN A 7 12.53 -11.66 -8.22
CA GLN A 7 12.47 -10.20 -8.36
C GLN A 7 11.03 -9.70 -8.51
N LEU A 8 10.22 -10.40 -9.31
CA LEU A 8 8.81 -10.10 -9.49
C LEU A 8 8.02 -10.23 -8.18
N ALA A 9 8.29 -11.29 -7.41
CA ALA A 9 7.65 -11.53 -6.12
C ALA A 9 7.95 -10.41 -5.11
N TRP A 10 9.21 -9.97 -5.03
CA TRP A 10 9.61 -8.85 -4.17
C TRP A 10 8.97 -7.52 -4.61
N GLY A 11 8.94 -7.23 -5.91
CA GLY A 11 8.30 -6.02 -6.44
C GLY A 11 6.80 -5.99 -6.16
N ILE A 12 6.11 -7.10 -6.41
CA ILE A 12 4.68 -7.24 -6.13
C ILE A 12 4.39 -7.17 -4.63
N GLY A 13 5.21 -7.82 -3.80
CA GLY A 13 5.10 -7.75 -2.34
C GLY A 13 5.29 -6.33 -1.81
N PHE A 14 6.27 -5.60 -2.33
CA PHE A 14 6.51 -4.20 -1.99
C PHE A 14 5.34 -3.30 -2.40
N ALA A 15 4.79 -3.47 -3.61
CA ALA A 15 3.61 -2.75 -4.05
C ALA A 15 2.37 -3.05 -3.16
N GLY A 16 2.19 -4.30 -2.74
CA GLY A 16 1.16 -4.71 -1.77
C GLY A 16 1.33 -3.99 -0.44
N MET A 17 2.54 -3.94 0.08
CA MET A 17 2.86 -3.22 1.32
C MET A 17 2.57 -1.72 1.20
N MET A 18 3.00 -1.07 0.11
CA MET A 18 2.73 0.34 -0.17
C MET A 18 1.23 0.62 -0.19
N TYR A 19 0.45 -0.26 -0.83
CA TYR A 19 -1.01 -0.15 -0.86
C TYR A 19 -1.61 -0.21 0.54
N VAL A 20 -1.23 -1.23 1.33
CA VAL A 20 -1.80 -1.44 2.66
C VAL A 20 -1.45 -0.31 3.61
N ILE A 21 -0.17 0.06 3.70
CA ILE A 21 0.29 1.12 4.59
C ILE A 21 -0.29 2.47 4.15
N GLY A 22 -0.23 2.78 2.86
CA GLY A 22 -0.71 4.05 2.32
C GLY A 22 -2.18 4.29 2.62
N ASN A 23 -3.03 3.31 2.32
CA ASN A 23 -4.46 3.42 2.58
C ASN A 23 -4.78 3.29 4.08
N GLY A 24 -4.10 2.42 4.81
CA GLY A 24 -4.29 2.22 6.25
C GLY A 24 -4.00 3.47 7.09
N VAL A 25 -2.99 4.24 6.70
CA VAL A 25 -2.67 5.55 7.31
C VAL A 25 -3.80 6.57 7.14
N TRP A 26 -4.53 6.51 6.02
CA TRP A 26 -5.68 7.38 5.82
C TRP A 26 -6.93 6.86 6.52
N THR A 27 -7.13 5.54 6.58
CA THR A 27 -8.38 4.95 7.12
C THR A 27 -8.34 4.65 8.61
N ASN A 28 -7.59 5.45 9.38
CA ASN A 28 -7.63 5.38 10.83
C ASN A 28 -8.46 6.53 11.44
N HIS A 29 -8.86 6.34 12.70
CA HIS A 29 -9.68 7.29 13.44
C HIS A 29 -9.05 8.69 13.54
N LEU A 30 -7.73 8.80 13.66
CA LEU A 30 -7.04 10.09 13.78
C LEU A 30 -7.17 10.90 12.48
N ALA A 31 -6.89 10.27 11.33
CA ALA A 31 -6.99 10.90 10.02
C ALA A 31 -8.44 11.30 9.71
N ARG A 32 -9.42 10.50 10.12
CA ARG A 32 -10.85 10.81 9.94
C ARG A 32 -11.37 11.94 10.82
N GLN A 33 -10.82 12.10 12.01
CA GLN A 33 -11.17 13.21 12.90
C GLN A 33 -10.45 14.50 12.49
N LYS A 34 -9.16 14.38 12.12
CA LYS A 34 -8.28 15.50 11.81
C LYS A 34 -7.46 15.15 10.57
N MET A 35 -7.87 15.69 9.42
CA MET A 35 -7.23 15.42 8.13
C MET A 35 -5.72 15.71 8.12
N TRP A 36 -5.26 16.75 8.82
CA TRP A 36 -3.84 17.09 8.92
C TRP A 36 -3.00 15.98 9.59
N MET A 37 -3.60 15.21 10.51
CA MET A 37 -2.93 14.07 11.14
C MET A 37 -2.71 12.95 10.12
N GLY A 38 -3.66 12.76 9.20
CA GLY A 38 -3.52 11.85 8.06
C GLY A 38 -2.31 12.21 7.20
N TRP A 39 -2.16 13.49 6.85
CA TRP A 39 -0.98 13.98 6.13
C TRP A 39 0.33 13.75 6.89
N LEU A 40 0.36 14.02 8.20
CA LEU A 40 1.56 13.80 9.01
C LEU A 40 1.97 12.33 9.04
N MET A 41 1.04 11.42 9.33
CA MET A 41 1.30 9.99 9.34
C MET A 41 1.67 9.49 7.94
N TRP A 42 1.08 10.05 6.89
CA TRP A 42 1.37 9.67 5.50
C TRP A 42 2.79 10.06 5.10
N LEU A 43 3.26 11.24 5.52
CA LEU A 43 4.65 11.66 5.31
C LEU A 43 5.64 10.75 6.06
N ILE A 44 5.34 10.38 7.31
CA ILE A 44 6.16 9.44 8.09
C ILE A 44 6.22 8.08 7.36
N ALA A 45 5.08 7.59 6.88
CA ALA A 45 5.01 6.35 6.11
C ALA A 45 5.79 6.45 4.80
N ALA A 46 5.74 7.58 4.10
CA ALA A 46 6.48 7.80 2.86
C ALA A 46 8.00 7.68 3.09
N ILE A 47 8.52 8.24 4.19
CA ILE A 47 9.92 8.10 4.58
C ILE A 47 10.25 6.63 4.89
N ALA A 48 9.37 5.92 5.62
CA ALA A 48 9.56 4.51 5.89
C ALA A 48 9.59 3.67 4.61
N ILE A 49 8.73 3.96 3.63
CA ILE A 49 8.69 3.29 2.33
C ILE A 49 9.98 3.50 1.54
N ILE A 50 10.62 4.67 1.61
CA ILE A 50 11.93 4.90 0.99
C ILE A 50 12.97 3.95 1.59
N ILE A 51 13.01 3.84 2.92
CA ILE A 51 13.97 2.98 3.63
C ILE A 51 13.74 1.51 3.27
N VAL A 52 12.48 1.07 3.28
CA VAL A 52 12.12 -0.30 2.89
C VAL A 52 12.42 -0.55 1.41
N GLY A 53 12.17 0.43 0.54
CA GLY A 53 12.48 0.36 -0.89
C GLY A 53 13.97 0.16 -1.15
N ALA A 54 14.83 0.88 -0.44
CA ALA A 54 16.28 0.69 -0.50
C ALA A 54 16.69 -0.72 -0.04
N PHE A 55 16.04 -1.28 0.99
CA PHE A 55 16.28 -2.65 1.42
C PHE A 55 15.86 -3.68 0.37
N VAL A 56 14.70 -3.48 -0.27
CA VAL A 56 14.22 -4.32 -1.37
C VAL A 56 15.20 -4.26 -2.54
N ASP A 57 15.69 -3.07 -2.89
CA ASP A 57 16.65 -2.88 -3.98
C ASP A 57 17.99 -3.61 -3.75
N ILE A 58 18.54 -3.56 -2.53
CA ILE A 58 19.70 -4.39 -2.15
C ILE A 58 19.42 -5.87 -2.41
N ARG A 59 18.20 -6.31 -2.08
CA ARG A 59 17.84 -7.71 -2.21
C ARG A 59 17.58 -8.15 -3.64
N LEU A 60 17.14 -7.23 -4.50
CA LEU A 60 16.95 -7.44 -5.93
C LEU A 60 18.27 -7.39 -6.72
N SER A 61 19.17 -6.47 -6.36
CA SER A 61 20.45 -6.26 -7.02
C SER A 61 21.53 -7.28 -6.61
N GLY A 62 21.36 -7.94 -5.46
CA GLY A 62 22.37 -8.85 -4.92
C GLY A 62 23.65 -8.14 -4.48
N SER A 63 23.60 -6.81 -4.37
CA SER A 63 24.74 -5.99 -3.96
C SER A 63 25.11 -6.24 -2.49
N GLN A 64 26.39 -6.19 -2.18
CA GLN A 64 26.90 -6.19 -0.80
C GLN A 64 27.03 -4.79 -0.20
N SER A 65 26.58 -3.75 -0.92
CA SER A 65 26.55 -2.38 -0.43
C SER A 65 25.71 -2.26 0.84
N GLY A 66 26.18 -1.44 1.78
CA GLY A 66 25.45 -1.18 3.02
C GLY A 66 24.17 -0.38 2.76
N LEU A 67 23.17 -0.50 3.64
CA LEU A 67 21.88 0.19 3.53
C LEU A 67 22.03 1.72 3.38
N TRP A 68 23.02 2.29 4.06
CA TRP A 68 23.37 3.71 3.96
C TRP A 68 23.96 4.10 2.61
N GLU A 69 24.72 3.21 1.99
CA GLU A 69 25.35 3.41 0.69
C GLU A 69 24.31 3.28 -0.43
N GLN A 70 23.32 2.39 -0.27
CA GLN A 70 22.17 2.34 -1.16
C GLN A 70 21.30 3.61 -1.03
N LEU A 71 21.00 4.06 0.19
CA LEU A 71 20.19 5.27 0.39
C LEU A 71 20.84 6.56 -0.13
N THR A 72 22.17 6.66 -0.06
CA THR A 72 22.92 7.84 -0.49
C THR A 72 23.49 7.74 -1.91
N GLY A 73 23.66 6.52 -2.42
CA GLY A 73 24.23 6.22 -3.73
C GLY A 73 23.22 5.81 -4.80
N VAL A 74 21.98 5.44 -4.44
CA VAL A 74 20.91 5.20 -5.43
C VAL A 74 20.50 6.51 -6.10
N ASP A 75 20.32 6.44 -7.42
CA ASP A 75 19.78 7.54 -8.22
C ASP A 75 18.52 8.09 -7.58
N LYS A 76 18.50 9.41 -7.35
CA LYS A 76 17.37 10.12 -6.73
C LYS A 76 16.04 9.83 -7.44
N GLU A 77 16.12 9.44 -8.72
CA GLU A 77 15.03 8.97 -9.55
C GLU A 77 14.29 7.75 -8.96
N ASN A 78 14.99 6.73 -8.47
CA ASN A 78 14.36 5.53 -7.92
C ASN A 78 13.55 5.83 -6.65
N HIS A 79 14.08 6.70 -5.78
CA HIS A 79 13.35 7.18 -4.61
C HIS A 79 12.09 7.96 -5.00
N TRP A 80 12.17 8.76 -6.06
CA TRP A 80 11.03 9.51 -6.58
C TRP A 80 9.96 8.61 -7.19
N ILE A 81 10.36 7.56 -7.92
CA ILE A 81 9.44 6.55 -8.46
C ILE A 81 8.71 5.84 -7.32
N ALA A 82 9.43 5.39 -6.29
CA ALA A 82 8.81 4.75 -5.12
C ALA A 82 7.82 5.69 -4.41
N LEU A 83 8.18 6.95 -4.20
CA LEU A 83 7.31 7.95 -3.57
C LEU A 83 6.05 8.23 -4.38
N THR A 84 6.19 8.41 -5.70
CA THR A 84 5.05 8.70 -6.59
C THR A 84 4.10 7.51 -6.68
N LEU A 85 4.64 6.28 -6.76
CA LEU A 85 3.84 5.06 -6.66
C LEU A 85 3.12 4.96 -5.32
N PHE A 86 3.80 5.28 -4.21
CA PHE A 86 3.18 5.27 -2.88
C PHE A 86 2.03 6.27 -2.79
N ALA A 87 2.23 7.48 -3.30
CA ALA A 87 1.20 8.51 -3.37
C ALA A 87 -0.01 8.05 -4.18
N LEU A 88 0.21 7.51 -5.38
CA LEU A 88 -0.85 7.04 -6.26
C LEU A 88 -1.64 5.87 -5.64
N MET A 89 -0.95 4.93 -5.00
CA MET A 89 -1.56 3.78 -4.33
C MET A 89 -2.37 4.18 -3.09
N SER A 90 -2.04 5.31 -2.45
CA SER A 90 -2.73 5.83 -1.27
C SER A 90 -4.01 6.64 -1.58
N VAL A 91 -4.25 6.97 -2.85
CA VAL A 91 -5.36 7.85 -3.28
C VAL A 91 -6.73 7.38 -2.78
N PRO A 92 -7.11 6.08 -2.88
CA PRO A 92 -8.43 5.65 -2.46
C PRO A 92 -8.73 5.94 -0.98
N GLY A 93 -7.76 5.70 -0.10
CA GLY A 93 -7.84 6.00 1.33
C GLY A 93 -7.89 7.49 1.60
N ALA A 94 -7.00 8.27 0.97
CA ALA A 94 -6.96 9.73 1.11
C ALA A 94 -8.29 10.37 0.67
N ALA A 95 -8.80 9.97 -0.50
CA ALA A 95 -10.08 10.44 -1.03
C ALA A 95 -11.24 10.12 -0.10
N SER A 96 -11.23 8.94 0.54
CA SER A 96 -12.27 8.55 1.49
C SER A 96 -12.34 9.48 2.71
N VAL A 97 -11.20 10.00 3.18
CA VAL A 97 -11.12 10.97 4.27
C VAL A 97 -11.51 12.37 3.80
N ILE A 98 -10.94 12.84 2.69
CA ILE A 98 -11.18 14.18 2.14
C ILE A 98 -12.67 14.37 1.80
N LEU A 99 -13.27 13.37 1.17
CA LEU A 99 -14.68 13.37 0.78
C LEU A 99 -15.62 12.94 1.92
N LYS A 100 -15.10 12.67 3.12
CA LYS A 100 -15.86 12.25 4.31
C LYS A 100 -16.81 11.07 4.01
N GLN A 101 -16.33 10.09 3.25
CA GLN A 101 -17.12 8.94 2.85
C GLN A 101 -17.53 8.09 4.06
N ALA A 102 -18.69 7.44 3.97
CA ALA A 102 -19.12 6.47 4.98
C ALA A 102 -18.16 5.27 5.01
N SER A 103 -18.07 4.57 6.15
CA SER A 103 -17.16 3.42 6.30
C SER A 103 -17.45 2.33 5.27
N THR A 104 -18.73 2.02 4.96
CA THR A 104 -19.09 1.06 3.90
C THR A 104 -18.53 1.43 2.53
N TRP A 105 -18.64 2.70 2.15
CA TRP A 105 -18.10 3.20 0.88
C TRP A 105 -16.59 3.21 0.85
N THR A 106 -15.97 3.52 2.00
CA THR A 106 -14.50 3.46 2.15
C THR A 106 -14.00 2.03 1.97
N ARG A 107 -14.67 1.03 2.57
CA ARG A 107 -14.33 -0.40 2.41
C ARG A 107 -14.37 -0.82 0.94
N LEU A 108 -15.43 -0.47 0.22
CA LEU A 108 -15.54 -0.75 -1.20
C LEU A 108 -14.45 -0.04 -2.02
N ALA A 109 -14.17 1.23 -1.71
CA ALA A 109 -13.15 2.03 -2.37
C ALA A 109 -11.73 1.50 -2.17
N LEU A 110 -11.47 0.72 -1.10
CA LEU A 110 -10.17 0.07 -0.88
C LEU A 110 -10.13 -1.37 -1.42
N ILE A 111 -11.21 -2.13 -1.30
CA ILE A 111 -11.20 -3.52 -1.75
C ILE A 111 -11.24 -3.60 -3.28
N LEU A 112 -12.04 -2.77 -3.95
CA LEU A 112 -12.17 -2.82 -5.41
C LEU A 112 -10.85 -2.55 -6.14
N PRO A 113 -10.08 -1.48 -5.85
CA PRO A 113 -8.79 -1.28 -6.48
C PRO A 113 -7.79 -2.39 -6.13
N ALA A 114 -7.82 -2.90 -4.89
CA ALA A 114 -6.94 -4.02 -4.53
C ALA A 114 -7.21 -5.25 -5.41
N VAL A 115 -8.48 -5.60 -5.63
CA VAL A 115 -8.87 -6.71 -6.52
C VAL A 115 -8.45 -6.44 -7.96
N VAL A 116 -8.74 -5.25 -8.48
CA VAL A 116 -8.45 -4.88 -9.88
C VAL A 116 -6.95 -4.84 -10.17
N VAL A 117 -6.13 -4.40 -9.22
CA VAL A 117 -4.68 -4.25 -9.40
C VAL A 117 -3.93 -5.54 -9.09
N PHE A 118 -4.25 -6.21 -7.98
CA PHE A 118 -3.45 -7.33 -7.50
C PHE A 118 -3.80 -8.68 -8.11
N ILE A 119 -4.98 -8.87 -8.70
CA ILE A 119 -5.26 -10.07 -9.50
C ILE A 119 -4.30 -10.15 -10.69
N PRO A 120 -4.25 -9.18 -11.62
CA PRO A 120 -3.35 -9.26 -12.77
C PRO A 120 -1.89 -9.20 -12.36
N ALA A 121 -1.53 -8.51 -11.27
CA ALA A 121 -0.16 -8.55 -10.74
C ALA A 121 0.23 -9.95 -10.26
N GLY A 122 -0.59 -10.60 -9.45
CA GLY A 122 -0.29 -11.94 -8.92
C GLY A 122 -0.37 -13.03 -9.99
N MET A 123 -1.13 -12.84 -11.07
CA MET A 123 -1.11 -13.75 -12.23
C MET A 123 0.27 -13.85 -12.88
N GLN A 124 1.10 -12.82 -12.78
CA GLN A 124 2.46 -12.84 -13.33
C GLN A 124 3.41 -13.75 -12.52
N LEU A 125 3.03 -14.17 -11.32
CA LEU A 125 3.84 -15.05 -10.46
C LEU A 125 3.67 -16.55 -10.79
N GLY A 126 2.59 -16.93 -11.48
CA GLY A 126 2.29 -18.32 -11.80
C GLY A 126 2.31 -18.61 -13.30
N SER A 127 2.46 -19.88 -13.67
CA SER A 127 2.32 -20.36 -15.04
C SER A 127 1.07 -21.22 -15.20
N GLY A 128 0.37 -21.07 -16.33
CA GLY A 128 -0.86 -21.84 -16.63
C GLY A 128 -1.98 -21.58 -15.60
N ALA A 129 -2.69 -22.64 -15.17
CA ALA A 129 -3.79 -22.53 -14.22
C ALA A 129 -3.37 -21.99 -12.82
N ASN A 130 -2.10 -22.14 -12.44
CA ASN A 130 -1.57 -21.65 -11.17
C ASN A 130 -1.45 -20.11 -11.13
N SER A 131 -1.44 -19.43 -12.29
CA SER A 131 -1.44 -17.97 -12.37
C SER A 131 -2.70 -17.36 -11.75
N ILE A 132 -3.87 -17.92 -12.05
CA ILE A 132 -5.15 -17.43 -11.53
C ILE A 132 -5.20 -17.61 -10.01
N ALA A 133 -4.75 -18.77 -9.51
CA ALA A 133 -4.68 -19.04 -8.07
C ALA A 133 -3.74 -18.06 -7.35
N ALA A 134 -2.58 -17.75 -7.93
CA ALA A 134 -1.65 -16.76 -7.38
C ALA A 134 -2.23 -15.33 -7.38
N GLY A 135 -2.89 -14.92 -8.47
CA GLY A 135 -3.59 -13.64 -8.58
C GLY A 135 -4.69 -13.47 -7.54
N LEU A 136 -5.57 -14.46 -7.41
CA LEU A 136 -6.65 -14.45 -6.43
C LEU A 136 -6.10 -14.50 -5.00
N GLY A 137 -5.08 -15.34 -4.74
CA GLY A 137 -4.44 -15.43 -3.43
C GLY A 137 -3.84 -14.10 -3.00
N LEU A 138 -3.12 -13.41 -3.89
CA LEU A 138 -2.53 -12.12 -3.60
C LEU A 138 -3.59 -11.05 -3.34
N ALA A 139 -4.59 -10.94 -4.22
CA ALA A 139 -5.68 -9.98 -4.04
C ALA A 139 -6.45 -10.23 -2.72
N LEU A 140 -6.64 -11.50 -2.36
CA LEU A 140 -7.28 -11.90 -1.10
C LEU A 140 -6.44 -11.49 0.10
N VAL A 141 -5.12 -11.73 0.08
CA VAL A 141 -4.22 -11.34 1.19
C VAL A 141 -4.22 -9.82 1.38
N VAL A 142 -4.04 -9.05 0.30
CA VAL A 142 -4.03 -7.58 0.39
C VAL A 142 -5.39 -7.05 0.88
N SER A 143 -6.49 -7.59 0.36
CA SER A 143 -7.83 -7.20 0.78
C SER A 143 -8.12 -7.58 2.23
N ALA A 144 -7.67 -8.75 2.68
CA ALA A 144 -7.83 -9.20 4.06
C ALA A 144 -7.04 -8.32 5.03
N LEU A 145 -5.80 -7.96 4.69
CA LEU A 145 -5.00 -7.03 5.48
C LEU A 145 -5.68 -5.67 5.59
N MET A 146 -6.18 -5.14 4.48
CA MET A 146 -6.95 -3.88 4.49
C MET A 146 -8.20 -3.99 5.35
N PHE A 147 -8.92 -5.11 5.26
CA PHE A 147 -10.14 -5.31 6.03
C PHE A 147 -9.85 -5.38 7.54
N VAL A 148 -8.80 -6.11 7.94
CA VAL A 148 -8.34 -6.16 9.34
C VAL A 148 -7.96 -4.76 9.82
N TRP A 149 -7.20 -4.01 9.03
CA TRP A 149 -6.81 -2.64 9.35
C TRP A 149 -8.03 -1.74 9.56
N GLN A 150 -9.00 -1.81 8.66
CA GLN A 150 -10.24 -1.04 8.76
C GLN A 150 -11.07 -1.46 9.97
N PHE A 151 -11.13 -2.74 10.29
CA PHE A 151 -11.86 -3.22 11.46
C PHE A 151 -11.24 -2.71 12.77
N MET A 152 -9.92 -2.63 12.84
CA MET A 152 -9.20 -2.17 14.03
C MET A 152 -9.18 -0.66 14.20
N LEU A 153 -9.11 0.11 13.11
CA LEU A 153 -8.76 1.53 13.16
C LEU A 153 -9.78 2.47 12.51
N ASP A 154 -10.72 1.97 11.71
CA ASP A 154 -11.69 2.80 10.98
C ASP A 154 -12.87 3.22 11.86
N THR A 155 -13.31 4.47 11.75
CA THR A 155 -14.48 5.00 12.45
C THR A 155 -15.35 5.84 11.52
N PRO A 156 -16.67 5.95 11.74
CA PRO A 156 -17.50 6.83 10.91
C PRO A 156 -17.10 8.30 11.10
N PRO A 157 -17.29 9.16 10.08
CA PRO A 157 -16.89 10.57 10.16
C PRO A 157 -17.66 11.33 11.26
N LEU A 158 -16.97 12.25 11.93
CA LEU A 158 -17.48 13.01 13.09
C LEU A 158 -18.83 13.71 12.84
N GLU A 159 -19.03 14.27 11.65
CA GLU A 159 -20.30 14.94 11.30
C GLU A 159 -21.51 14.00 11.28
N LYS A 160 -21.29 12.72 10.92
CA LYS A 160 -22.35 11.71 10.97
C LYS A 160 -22.58 11.21 12.40
N GLN A 161 -21.53 11.15 13.22
CA GLN A 161 -21.66 10.82 14.64
C GLN A 161 -22.46 11.91 15.39
N ARG A 162 -22.18 13.20 15.12
CA ARG A 162 -22.92 14.32 15.72
C ARG A 162 -24.39 14.43 15.28
N LYS A 163 -24.76 13.87 14.12
CA LYS A 163 -26.16 13.83 13.65
C LYS A 163 -26.95 12.62 14.17
N ALA A 164 -26.25 11.62 14.71
CA ALA A 164 -26.86 10.38 15.21
C ALA A 164 -26.95 10.34 16.75
N ALA A 165 -26.38 11.35 17.43
CA ALA A 165 -26.48 11.59 18.87
C ALA A 165 -27.45 12.75 19.13
#